data_AF-A0A2E5IA65-F1
#
_entry.id   AF-A0A2E5IA65-F1
#
_cell.length_a   1.000
_cell.length_b   1.000
_cell.length_c   1.000
_cell.angle_alpha   90.00
_cell.angle_beta   90.00
_cell.angle_gamma   90.00
#
_symmetry.space_group_name_H-M   'P 1'
#
loop_
_entity.id
_entity.type
_entity.pdbx_description
1 polymer ?
#
loop_
_entity_poly.entity_id
_entity_poly.type
_entity_poly.pdbx_seq_one_letter_code
_entity_poly.pdbx_strand_id
1 'polypeptide(L)' 'MKLNLREALAGVAMLIWTALGIYLMNLFGFQNHTHDILWSIGAAIAVIFIILINVYIYFWICKDSVWVWK' A
#
# COMPACT_ATOMS: atom_id res chain seq x y z
N MET A 1 16.26 7.56 -17.12
CA MET A 1 15.95 7.45 -15.67
C MET A 1 16.48 6.10 -15.20
N LYS A 2 17.59 6.07 -14.43
CA LYS A 2 18.12 4.80 -13.89
C LYS A 2 17.47 4.58 -12.53
N LEU A 3 16.68 3.52 -12.39
CA LEU A 3 16.17 3.10 -11.08
C LEU A 3 17.34 2.53 -10.28
N ASN A 4 17.52 2.98 -9.05
CA ASN A 4 18.51 2.39 -8.16
C ASN A 4 18.05 0.99 -7.73
N LEU A 5 18.98 0.07 -7.47
CA LEU A 5 18.64 -1.30 -7.03
C LEU A 5 17.73 -1.31 -5.79
N ARG A 6 17.91 -0.36 -4.88
CA ARG A 6 17.09 -0.20 -3.68
C ARG A 6 15.66 0.23 -4.00
N GLU A 7 15.49 1.17 -4.93
CA GLU A 7 14.17 1.63 -5.39
C GLU A 7 13.44 0.49 -6.11
N ALA A 8 14.14 -0.33 -6.89
CA ALA A 8 13.56 -1.52 -7.52
C ALA A 8 13.08 -2.53 -6.48
N LEU A 9 13.90 -2.82 -5.45
CA LEU A 9 13.52 -3.70 -4.34
C LEU A 9 12.33 -3.13 -3.55
N ALA A 10 12.32 -1.83 -3.29
CA ALA A 10 11.20 -1.16 -2.64
C ALA A 10 9.91 -1.29 -3.46
N GLY A 11 9.98 -1.06 -4.77
CA GLY A 11 8.86 -1.25 -5.68
C GLY A 11 8.31 -2.68 -5.65
N VAL A 12 9.17 -3.70 -5.68
CA VAL A 12 8.75 -5.10 -5.59
C VAL A 12 8.06 -5.40 -4.25
N ALA A 13 8.64 -4.94 -3.13
CA ALA A 13 8.05 -5.15 -1.81
C ALA A 13 6.67 -4.47 -1.67
N MET A 14 6.54 -3.25 -2.20
CA MET A 14 5.26 -2.51 -2.25
C MET A 14 4.21 -3.23 -3.09
N LEU A 15 4.59 -3.80 -4.23
CA LEU A 15 3.67 -4.56 -5.08
C LEU A 15 3.16 -5.81 -4.37
N ILE A 16 4.04 -6.56 -3.69
CA ILE A 16 3.66 -7.73 -2.91
C ILE A 16 2.69 -7.34 -1.79
N TRP A 17 3.01 -6.28 -1.04
CA TRP A 17 2.14 -5.78 0.02
C TRP A 17 0.77 -5.34 -0.50
N THR A 18 0.73 -4.60 -1.60
CA THR A 18 -0.51 -4.12 -2.20
C THR A 18 -1.37 -5.28 -2.71
N ALA A 19 -0.75 -6.28 -3.36
CA ALA A 19 -1.44 -7.48 -3.82
C ALA A 19 -2.02 -8.27 -2.65
N LEU A 20 -1.27 -8.42 -1.56
CA LEU A 20 -1.75 -9.05 -0.33
C LEU A 20 -2.93 -8.27 0.28
N GLY A 21 -2.84 -6.94 0.33
CA GLY A 21 -3.92 -6.07 0.82
C GLY A 21 -5.21 -6.24 0.02
N ILE A 22 -5.12 -6.22 -1.32
CA ILE A 22 -6.28 -6.45 -2.20
C ILE A 22 -6.84 -7.87 -2.02
N TYR A 23 -5.96 -8.88 -1.93
CA TYR A 23 -6.38 -10.25 -1.68
C TYR A 23 -7.17 -10.37 -0.37
N LEU A 24 -6.68 -9.77 0.72
CA LEU A 24 -7.38 -9.76 2.00
C LEU A 24 -8.72 -9.04 1.91
N MET A 25 -8.79 -7.89 1.24
CA MET A 25 -10.06 -7.19 1.02
C MET A 25 -11.08 -8.06 0.26
N ASN A 26 -10.63 -8.82 -0.75
CA ASN A 26 -11.51 -9.75 -1.44
C ASN A 26 -11.94 -10.91 -0.54
N LEU A 27 -11.01 -11.46 0.28
CA LEU A 27 -11.28 -12.53 1.23
C LEU A 27 -12.30 -12.12 2.30
N PHE A 28 -12.23 -10.87 2.78
CA PHE A 28 -13.22 -10.29 3.71
C PHE A 28 -14.54 -9.91 3.04
N GLY A 29 -14.70 -10.12 1.73
CA GLY A 29 -15.97 -9.95 1.04
C GLY A 29 -16.35 -8.50 0.76
N PHE A 30 -15.38 -7.58 0.69
CA PHE A 30 -15.65 -6.17 0.33
C PHE A 30 -16.35 -6.03 -1.01
N GLN A 31 -16.04 -6.91 -1.98
CA GLN A 31 -16.70 -6.91 -3.30
C GLN A 31 -18.19 -7.29 -3.24
N ASN A 32 -18.64 -7.98 -2.18
CA ASN A 32 -20.03 -8.40 -2.04
C ASN A 32 -20.92 -7.29 -1.45
N HIS A 33 -20.34 -6.20 -0.95
CA HIS A 33 -21.03 -5.14 -0.21
C HIS A 33 -20.80 -3.74 -0.81
N THR A 34 -20.56 -3.66 -2.13
CA THR A 34 -20.22 -2.40 -2.83
C THR A 34 -21.28 -1.30 -2.75
N HIS A 35 -22.53 -1.65 -2.50
CA HIS A 35 -23.63 -0.69 -2.33
C HIS A 35 -23.87 -0.26 -0.87
N ASP A 36 -23.16 -0.87 0.09
CA ASP A 36 -23.26 -0.51 1.50
C ASP A 36 -22.24 0.58 1.86
N ILE A 37 -22.73 1.68 2.42
CA ILE A 37 -21.92 2.84 2.77
C ILE A 37 -20.90 2.52 3.86
N LEU A 38 -21.24 1.68 4.84
CA LEU A 38 -20.34 1.33 5.93
C LEU A 38 -19.16 0.50 5.41
N TRP A 39 -19.45 -0.44 4.52
CA TRP A 39 -18.43 -1.24 3.83
C TRP A 39 -17.54 -0.39 2.92
N SER A 40 -18.12 0.60 2.23
CA SER A 40 -17.36 1.54 1.41
C SER A 40 -16.38 2.38 2.24
N ILE A 41 -16.81 2.86 3.42
CA ILE A 41 -15.93 3.57 4.37
C ILE A 41 -14.83 2.63 4.88
N GLY A 42 -15.18 1.40 5.25
CA GLY A 42 -14.19 0.39 5.66
C GLY A 42 -13.15 0.11 4.57
N ALA A 43 -13.58 0.06 3.30
CA ALA A 43 -12.70 -0.17 2.17
C ALA A 43 -11.72 1.00 1.99
N ALA A 44 -12.23 2.24 2.09
CA ALA A 44 -11.40 3.43 2.00
C ALA A 44 -10.34 3.46 3.11
N ILE A 45 -10.72 3.13 4.34
CA ILE A 45 -9.79 3.04 5.48
C ILE A 45 -8.72 1.97 5.22
N ALA A 46 -9.11 0.78 4.77
CA ALA A 46 -8.17 -0.30 4.44
C ALA A 46 -7.16 0.13 3.36
N VAL A 47 -7.62 0.79 2.31
CA VAL A 47 -6.76 1.33 1.24
C VAL A 47 -5.79 2.38 1.77
N ILE A 48 -6.23 3.28 2.66
CA ILE A 48 -5.35 4.26 3.32
C ILE A 48 -4.22 3.55 4.07
N PHE A 49 -4.54 2.52 4.87
CA PHE A 49 -3.51 1.73 5.57
C PHE A 49 -2.53 1.05 4.61
N ILE A 50 -3.02 0.47 3.52
CA ILE A 50 -2.16 -0.16 2.50
C ILE A 50 -1.18 0.87 1.92
N ILE A 51 -1.65 2.08 1.61
CA ILE A 51 -0.81 3.16 1.06
C ILE A 51 0.20 3.67 2.10
N LEU A 52 -0.21 3.87 3.35
CA LEU A 52 0.69 4.33 4.41
C LEU A 52 1.83 3.34 4.66
N ILE A 53 1.52 2.04 4.63
CA ILE A 53 2.53 0.99 4.77
C ILE A 53 3.43 0.93 3.53
N ASN A 54 2.91 1.15 2.32
CA ASN A 54 3.74 1.28 1.11
C ASN A 54 4.76 2.41 1.23
N VAL A 55 4.32 3.58 1.70
CA VAL A 55 5.20 4.73 1.95
C VAL A 55 6.26 4.37 2.99
N TYR A 56 5.88 3.71 4.08
CA TYR A 56 6.82 3.23 5.10
C TYR A 56 7.85 2.24 4.53
N ILE A 57 7.41 1.23 3.75
CA ILE A 57 8.28 0.25 3.10
C ILE A 57 9.32 0.95 2.22
N TYR A 58 8.88 1.93 1.43
CA TYR A 58 9.76 2.70 0.56
C TYR A 58 10.86 3.41 1.37
N PHE A 59 10.49 4.20 2.38
CA PHE A 59 11.46 4.92 3.20
C PHE A 59 12.41 3.96 3.95
N TRP A 60 11.89 2.84 4.45
CA TRP A 60 12.68 1.86 5.19
C TRP A 60 13.75 1.18 4.32
N ILE A 61 13.42 0.86 3.05
CA ILE A 61 14.33 0.20 2.10
C ILE A 61 15.31 1.22 1.48
N CYS A 62 14.82 2.37 1.04
CA CYS A 62 15.65 3.39 0.42
C CYS A 62 16.59 4.07 1.43
N LYS A 63 16.31 3.95 2.74
CA LYS A 63 17.02 4.65 3.83
C LYS A 63 16.95 6.18 3.68
N ASP A 64 15.91 6.66 2.99
CA ASP A 64 15.62 8.08 2.89
C ASP A 64 14.99 8.56 4.20
N SER A 65 15.38 9.75 4.64
CA SER A 65 14.76 10.41 5.77
C SER A 65 13.34 10.85 5.39
N VAL A 66 12.36 10.37 6.16
CA VAL A 66 10.96 10.73 5.98
C VAL A 66 10.81 12.26 6.07
N TRP A 67 10.18 12.88 5.07
CA TRP A 67 9.79 14.30 5.07
C TRP A 67 10.91 15.34 5.05
N VAL A 68 12.15 14.97 4.71
CA VAL A 68 13.22 15.95 4.50
C VAL A 68 13.25 16.33 3.02
N TRP A 69 12.59 17.44 2.68
CA TRP A 69 12.80 18.12 1.41
C TRP A 69 14.22 18.68 1.42
N LYS A 70 15.10 18.18 0.55
CA LYS A 70 16.41 18.80 0.30
C LYS A 70 16.27 19.92 -0.72
#